data_AF-A0A8T4TRQ7-F1
#
_entry.id   AF-A0A8T4TRQ7-F1
#
_cell.length_a   1.000
_cell.length_b   1.000
_cell.length_c   1.000
_cell.angle_alpha   90.00
_cell.angle_beta   90.00
_cell.angle_gamma   90.00
#
_symmetry.space_group_name_H-M   'P 1'
#
loop_
_entity.id
_entity.type
_entity.pdbx_description
1 polymer ?
#
loop_
_entity_poly.entity_id
_entity_poly.type
_entity_poly.pdbx_seq_one_letter_code
_entity_poly.pdbx_strand_id
1 'polypeptide(L)'
;MNARINVNIPKGLFQQASQLVRSGYFSNFSELVREGLRKEVAFYQKDDFQISNDEKKLFAMLKKTEEQGLLLDEKEMRKHGLKISV
;
A
#
# COMPACT_ATOMS: atom_id res chain seq x y z
N MET A 1 10.36 10.26 -12.12
CA MET A 1 9.05 10.96 -12.08
C MET A 1 8.64 11.12 -10.62
N ASN A 2 8.29 12.33 -10.17
CA ASN A 2 7.75 12.53 -8.83
C ASN A 2 6.25 12.27 -8.86
N ALA A 3 5.80 11.22 -8.17
CA ALA A 3 4.37 10.92 -8.04
C ALA A 3 3.76 11.77 -6.92
N ARG A 4 2.63 12.43 -7.21
CA ARG A 4 1.83 13.13 -6.19
C ARG A 4 0.79 12.16 -5.66
N ILE A 5 0.78 11.97 -4.34
CA ILE A 5 -0.19 11.09 -3.66
C ILE A 5 -1.15 11.98 -2.87
N ASN A 6 -2.44 11.77 -3.09
CA ASN A 6 -3.50 12.38 -2.29
C ASN A 6 -4.02 11.31 -1.32
N VAL A 7 -4.08 11.64 -0.03
CA VAL A 7 -4.47 10.70 1.02
C VAL A 7 -5.64 11.29 1.79
N ASN A 8 -6.67 10.48 2.06
CA ASN A 8 -7.80 10.91 2.84
C ASN A 8 -7.66 10.39 4.27
N ILE A 9 -7.69 11.28 5.25
CA ILE A 9 -7.48 10.91 6.66
C ILE A 9 -8.85 10.86 7.37
N PRO A 10 -9.22 9.72 7.98
CA PRO A 10 -10.45 9.62 8.76
C PRO A 10 -10.48 10.63 9.91
N LYS A 11 -11.68 11.13 10.26
CA LYS A 11 -11.85 12.20 11.27
C LYS A 11 -11.16 11.94 12.60
N GLY A 12 -11.20 10.69 13.10
CA GLY A 12 -10.53 10.32 14.36
C GLY A 12 -9.01 10.45 14.29
N LEU A 13 -8.41 9.99 13.19
CA LEU A 13 -6.97 10.11 12.93
C LEU A 13 -6.55 11.56 12.68
N PHE A 14 -7.42 12.36 12.07
CA PHE A 14 -7.15 13.77 11.82
C PHE A 14 -6.92 14.55 13.13
N GLN A 15 -7.67 14.25 14.19
CA GLN A 15 -7.49 14.91 15.49
C GLN A 15 -6.10 14.63 16.08
N GLN A 16 -5.69 13.35 16.05
CA GLN A 16 -4.37 12.93 16.54
C GLN A 16 -3.24 13.52 15.70
N ALA A 17 -3.36 13.46 14.38
CA ALA A 17 -2.39 14.05 13.45
C ALA A 17 -2.28 15.57 13.65
N SER A 18 -3.41 16.26 13.85
CA SER A 18 -3.44 17.70 14.13
C SER A 18 -2.72 18.05 15.43
N GLN A 19 -2.90 17.25 16.48
CA GLN A 19 -2.20 17.45 17.74
C GLN A 19 -0.69 17.29 17.58
N LEU A 20 -0.24 16.26 16.86
CA LEU A 20 1.19 16.00 16.61
C LEU A 20 1.86 17.13 15.81
N VAL A 21 1.16 17.70 14.82
CA VAL A 21 1.68 18.86 14.07
C VAL A 21 1.70 20.12 14.94
N ARG A 22 0.62 20.40 15.68
CA ARG A 22 0.53 21.60 16.55
C ARG A 22 1.53 21.61 17.70
N SER A 23 1.88 20.43 18.21
CA SER A 23 2.88 20.27 19.27
C SER A 23 4.32 20.30 18.74
N GLY A 24 4.51 20.44 17.42
CA GLY A 24 5.83 20.60 16.81
C GLY A 24 6.60 19.30 16.60
N TYR A 25 6.00 18.13 16.85
CA TYR A 25 6.63 16.84 16.52
C TYR A 25 6.81 16.65 15.02
N PHE A 26 5.94 17.27 14.21
CA PHE A 26 6.07 17.34 12.75
C PHE A 26 5.80 18.77 12.28
N SER A 27 6.53 19.21 11.25
CA SER A 27 6.40 20.56 10.68
C SER A 27 5.06 20.76 9.94
N ASN A 28 4.50 19.69 9.37
CA ASN A 28 3.22 19.70 8.67
C ASN A 28 2.66 18.28 8.47
N PHE A 29 1.39 18.18 8.03
CA PHE A 29 0.73 16.90 7.77
C PHE A 29 1.43 16.04 6.71
N SER A 30 2.06 16.65 5.71
CA SER A 30 2.74 15.88 4.65
C SER A 30 3.97 15.17 5.18
N GLU A 31 4.70 15.81 6.10
CA GLU A 31 5.83 15.17 6.78
C GLU A 31 5.38 14.00 7.65
N LEU A 32 4.34 14.20 8.45
CA LEU A 32 3.75 13.15 9.29
C LEU A 32 3.35 11.93 8.46
N VAL A 33 2.64 12.15 7.35
CA VAL A 33 2.20 11.07 6.46
C VAL A 33 3.39 10.38 5.80
N ARG A 34 4.41 11.12 5.36
CA ARG A 34 5.63 10.54 4.77
C ARG A 34 6.39 9.69 5.77
N GLU A 35 6.52 10.13 7.02
CA GLU A 35 7.18 9.35 8.07
C GLU A 35 6.42 8.07 8.41
N GLY A 36 5.10 8.13 8.48
CA GLY A 36 4.26 6.94 8.62
C GLY A 36 4.47 5.94 7.49
N LEU A 37 4.39 6.41 6.24
CA LEU A 37 4.60 5.57 5.05
C LEU A 37 6.01 4.99 5.00
N ARG A 38 7.05 5.76 5.34
CA ARG A 38 8.44 5.28 5.37
C ARG A 38 8.63 4.16 6.39
N LYS A 39 8.05 4.29 7.58
CA LYS A 39 8.12 3.25 8.62
C LYS A 39 7.42 1.98 8.16
N GLU A 40 6.25 2.12 7.57
CA GLU A 40 5.47 0.99 7.05
C GLU A 40 6.21 0.28 5.90
N VAL A 41 6.75 1.04 4.95
CA VAL A 41 7.58 0.49 3.86
C VAL A 41 8.84 -0.18 4.42
N ALA A 42 9.51 0.43 5.40
CA ALA A 42 10.69 -0.16 6.02
C ALA A 42 10.36 -1.44 6.81
N PHE A 43 9.17 -1.54 7.40
CA PHE A 43 8.68 -2.76 8.03
C PHE A 43 8.52 -3.88 6.98
N TYR A 44 7.80 -3.62 5.89
CA TYR A 44 7.63 -4.59 4.80
C TYR A 44 8.89 -4.88 3.98
N GLN A 45 9.93 -4.04 4.05
CA GLN A 45 11.24 -4.30 3.43
C GLN A 45 12.16 -5.15 4.32
N LYS A 46 11.96 -5.10 5.65
CA LYS A 46 12.76 -5.87 6.62
C LYS A 46 12.22 -7.27 6.82
N ASP A 47 10.91 -7.42 6.76
CA ASP A 47 10.32 -8.71 6.50
C ASP A 47 10.64 -9.02 5.05
N ASP A 48 11.66 -9.85 4.81
CA ASP A 48 11.81 -10.56 3.54
C ASP A 48 10.46 -11.24 3.30
N PHE A 49 9.55 -10.58 2.59
CA PHE A 49 8.42 -11.23 1.96
C PHE A 49 9.09 -12.24 1.02
N GLN A 50 9.27 -13.46 1.52
CA GLN A 50 9.50 -14.62 0.68
C GLN A 50 8.21 -14.81 -0.08
N ILE A 51 8.00 -13.94 -1.08
CA ILE A 51 7.00 -14.11 -2.10
C ILE A 51 7.28 -15.50 -2.65
N SER A 52 6.38 -16.42 -2.36
CA SER A 52 6.56 -17.80 -2.78
C SER A 52 6.74 -17.83 -4.29
N ASN A 53 7.38 -18.85 -4.82
CA ASN A 53 7.55 -18.96 -6.28
C ASN A 53 6.19 -18.91 -7.01
N ASP A 54 5.11 -19.28 -6.34
CA ASP A 54 3.76 -19.25 -6.88
C ASP A 54 3.18 -17.83 -6.90
N GLU A 55 3.43 -17.03 -5.86
CA GLU A 55 3.05 -15.61 -5.83
C GLU A 55 3.84 -14.80 -6.87
N LYS A 56 5.13 -15.11 -7.10
CA LYS A 56 5.92 -14.47 -8.19
C LYS A 56 5.36 -14.78 -9.57
N LYS A 57 4.98 -16.04 -9.82
CA LYS A 57 4.32 -16.44 -11.07
C LYS A 57 3.00 -15.71 -11.25
N LEU A 58 2.26 -15.52 -10.16
CA LEU A 58 0.97 -14.87 -10.17
C LEU A 58 1.08 -13.37 -10.45
N PHE A 59 2.04 -12.67 -9.84
CA PHE A 59 2.32 -11.27 -10.17
C PHE A 59 2.77 -11.10 -11.64
N ALA A 60 3.58 -12.03 -12.16
CA ALA A 60 3.97 -12.00 -13.56
C ALA A 60 2.79 -12.25 -14.51
N MET A 61 1.84 -13.10 -14.12
CA MET A 61 0.60 -13.34 -14.87
C MET A 61 -0.31 -12.11 -14.85
N LEU A 62 -0.58 -11.55 -13.66
CA LEU A 62 -1.38 -10.34 -13.49
C LEU A 62 -0.86 -9.19 -14.34
N LYS A 63 0.46 -8.97 -14.34
CA LYS A 63 1.10 -7.94 -15.16
C LYS A 63 0.88 -8.14 -16.66
N LYS A 64 1.00 -9.39 -17.15
CA LYS A 64 0.71 -9.71 -18.56
C LYS A 64 -0.75 -9.53 -18.92
N THR A 65 -1.67 -9.90 -18.03
CA THR A 65 -3.10 -9.77 -18.28
C THR A 65 -3.53 -8.30 -18.29
N GLU A 66 -2.95 -7.48 -17.41
CA GLU A 66 -3.13 -6.03 -17.38
C GLU A 66 -2.54 -5.34 -18.62
N GLU A 67 -1.35 -5.76 -19.07
CA GLU A 67 -0.74 -5.30 -20.34
C GLU A 67 -1.59 -5.67 -21.57
N GLN A 68 -2.43 -6.71 -21.46
CA GLN A 68 -3.40 -7.13 -22.48
C GLN A 68 -4.78 -6.45 -22.31
N GLY A 69 -4.93 -5.56 -21.33
CA GLY A 69 -6.18 -4.83 -21.06
C GLY A 69 -7.29 -5.69 -20.45
N LEU A 70 -6.95 -6.87 -19.91
CA LEU A 70 -7.89 -7.80 -19.32
C LEU A 70 -7.79 -7.72 -17.78
N LEU A 71 -8.94 -7.59 -17.11
CA LEU A 71 -9.04 -7.70 -15.65
C LEU A 71 -9.39 -9.15 -15.30
N LEU A 72 -8.59 -9.79 -14.45
CA LEU A 72 -8.94 -11.12 -13.92
C LEU A 72 -10.14 -10.99 -12.99
N ASP A 73 -11.11 -11.89 -13.16
CA ASP A 73 -12.26 -11.95 -12.26
C ASP A 73 -11.88 -12.54 -10.90
N GLU A 74 -12.70 -12.29 -9.88
CA GLU A 74 -12.44 -12.76 -8.52
C GLU A 74 -12.40 -14.31 -8.43
N LYS A 75 -13.06 -15.04 -9.34
CA LYS A 75 -13.04 -16.50 -9.38
C LYS A 75 -11.70 -17.03 -9.89
N GLU A 76 -11.13 -16.39 -10.89
CA GLU A 76 -9.80 -16.70 -11.42
C GLU A 76 -8.72 -16.35 -10.40
N MET A 77 -8.84 -15.21 -9.72
CA MET A 77 -7.95 -14.87 -8.61
C MET A 77 -7.98 -15.92 -7.49
N ARG A 78 -9.18 -16.40 -7.12
CA ARG A 78 -9.34 -17.46 -6.09
C ARG A 78 -8.78 -18.81 -6.53
N LYS A 79 -8.88 -19.20 -7.81
CA LYS A 79 -8.25 -20.43 -8.34
C LYS A 79 -6.72 -20.43 -8.17
N HIS A 80 -6.13 -19.23 -8.14
CA HIS A 80 -4.70 -19.04 -7.91
C HIS A 80 -4.35 -18.73 -6.45
N GLY A 81 -5.28 -18.93 -5.51
CA GLY A 81 -5.02 -18.80 -4.07
C GLY A 81 -5.12 -17.38 -3.52
N LEU A 82 -5.56 -16.39 -4.31
CA LEU A 82 -5.76 -15.02 -3.82
C LEU A 82 -7.12 -14.89 -3.14
N LYS A 83 -7.11 -14.44 -1.89
CA LYS A 83 -8.29 -13.90 -1.20
C LYS A 83 -8.13 -12.39 -1.08
N ILE A 84 -9.05 -11.64 -1.68
CA ILE A 84 -9.25 -10.24 -1.32
C ILE A 84 -10.08 -10.26 -0.04
N SER A 85 -9.42 -10.11 1.11
CA SER A 85 -10.12 -9.85 2.36
C SER A 85 -10.57 -8.39 2.34
N VAL A 86 -11.88 -8.18 2.14
CA VAL A 86 -12.54 -6.87 2.32
C VAL A 86 -12.79 -6.64 3.80
#